data_AF-W6QUE0-F1
#
_entry.id   AF-W6QUE0-F1
#
_cell.length_a   1.000
_cell.length_b   1.000
_cell.length_c   1.000
_cell.angle_alpha   90.00
_cell.angle_beta   90.00
_cell.angle_gamma   90.00
#
_symmetry.space_group_name_H-M   'P 1'
#
loop_
_entity.id
_entity.type
_entity.pdbx_description
1 polymer ?
#
loop_
_entity_poly.entity_id
_entity_poly.type
_entity_poly.pdbx_seq_one_letter_code
_entity_poly.pdbx_strand_id
1 'polypeptide(L)'
;MWMAEGDRRVAETWIDDVRISTVFLGLDHNHALGGDPLLFETMVFVDGETHEMRRYFIWEEAEAGHAEMTELIRAEMEAAQVRAAKAWEQVYARLKV
;
A
#
# COMPACT_ATOMS: atom_id res chain seq x y z
N MET A 1 9.92 -2.30 -24.04
CA MET A 1 8.49 -1.98 -23.85
C MET A 1 8.47 -0.94 -22.74
N TRP A 2 8.05 0.31 -22.96
CA TRP A 2 8.32 1.40 -21.99
C TRP A 2 7.82 1.13 -20.54
N MET A 3 6.79 0.30 -20.37
CA MET A 3 6.28 -0.18 -19.06
C MET A 3 7.16 -1.25 -18.38
N ALA A 4 8.03 -1.94 -19.12
CA ALA A 4 8.87 -3.05 -18.64
C ALA A 4 10.25 -2.60 -18.16
N GLU A 5 10.74 -1.43 -18.61
CA GLU A 5 12.08 -0.92 -18.31
C GLU A 5 12.09 0.32 -17.38
N GLY A 6 10.94 0.95 -17.13
CA GLY A 6 10.85 2.13 -16.26
C GLY A 6 10.76 1.78 -14.78
N ASP A 7 11.60 2.40 -13.95
CA ASP A 7 11.45 2.32 -12.49
C ASP A 7 10.17 3.08 -12.07
N ARG A 8 9.16 2.32 -11.65
CA ARG A 8 7.86 2.82 -11.21
C ARG A 8 7.69 2.75 -9.69
N ARG A 9 8.73 2.33 -8.96
CA ARG A 9 8.64 2.12 -7.52
C ARG A 9 8.77 3.45 -6.80
N VAL A 10 7.75 3.78 -6.02
CA VAL A 10 7.82 4.90 -5.06
C VAL A 10 8.48 4.41 -3.78
N ALA A 11 7.98 3.30 -3.22
CA ALA A 11 8.51 2.70 -2.00
C ALA A 11 8.18 1.20 -1.93
N GLU A 12 9.03 0.43 -1.25
CA GLU A 12 8.75 -0.97 -0.92
C GLU A 12 9.28 -1.26 0.49
N THR A 13 8.41 -1.80 1.33
CA THR A 13 8.74 -2.22 2.70
C THR A 13 8.33 -3.66 2.90
N TRP A 14 9.23 -4.44 3.48
CA TRP A 14 8.97 -5.79 3.95
C TRP A 14 8.98 -5.83 5.48
N ILE A 15 7.99 -6.49 6.06
CA ILE A 15 7.89 -6.79 7.49
C ILE A 15 7.48 -8.25 7.59
N ASP A 16 8.42 -9.12 7.99
CA ASP A 16 8.25 -10.58 7.92
C ASP A 16 7.74 -11.05 6.53
N ASP A 17 6.53 -11.60 6.50
CA ASP A 17 5.77 -12.14 5.37
C ASP A 17 4.82 -11.11 4.72
N VAL A 18 4.81 -9.87 5.23
CA VAL A 18 3.97 -8.78 4.71
C VAL A 18 4.82 -7.84 3.87
N ARG A 19 4.36 -7.60 2.63
CA ARG A 19 4.95 -6.62 1.71
C ARG A 19 4.00 -5.45 1.52
N ILE A 20 4.49 -4.24 1.77
CA ILE A 20 3.83 -3.00 1.36
C ILE A 20 4.57 -2.48 0.12
N SER A 21 3.86 -2.31 -0.98
CA SER A 21 4.44 -1.84 -2.25
C SER A 21 3.69 -0.61 -2.73
N THR A 22 4.42 0.47 -3.00
CA THR A 22 3.87 1.70 -3.57
C THR A 22 4.50 1.98 -4.93
N VAL A 23 3.66 2.22 -5.92
CA VAL A 23 4.09 2.39 -7.32
C VAL A 23 3.36 3.55 -8.00
N PHE A 24 4.03 4.13 -9.00
CA PHE A 24 3.42 4.98 -10.02
C PHE A 24 2.79 4.11 -11.11
N LEU A 25 1.50 4.33 -11.37
CA LEU A 25 0.70 3.52 -12.29
C LEU A 25 0.96 3.86 -13.76
N GLY A 26 1.42 5.09 -14.05
CA GLY A 26 1.66 5.58 -15.41
C GLY A 26 0.38 5.87 -16.22
N LEU A 27 -0.80 5.56 -15.66
CA LEU A 27 -2.12 5.78 -16.22
C LEU A 27 -3.08 6.19 -15.09
N ASP A 28 -3.98 7.09 -15.41
CA ASP A 28 -5.05 7.50 -14.50
C ASP A 28 -6.04 6.35 -14.29
N HIS A 29 -6.16 5.90 -13.03
CA HIS A 29 -7.10 4.87 -12.61
C HIS A 29 -8.39 5.45 -12.00
N ASN A 30 -8.61 6.77 -12.09
CA ASN A 30 -9.89 7.37 -11.80
C ASN A 30 -10.83 7.23 -13.01
N HIS A 31 -11.91 6.47 -12.84
CA HIS A 31 -12.93 6.28 -13.88
C HIS A 31 -14.10 7.27 -13.77
N ALA A 32 -14.11 8.14 -12.75
CA ALA A 32 -15.13 9.16 -12.58
C ALA A 32 -14.84 10.38 -13.47
N LEU A 33 -15.89 10.93 -14.10
CA LEU A 33 -15.77 12.12 -14.92
C LEU A 33 -15.45 13.35 -14.04
N GLY A 34 -14.30 13.99 -14.30
CA GLY A 34 -13.90 15.24 -13.68
C GLY A 34 -13.32 15.13 -12.26
N GLY A 35 -12.99 13.92 -11.79
CA GLY A 35 -12.25 13.73 -10.55
C GLY A 35 -10.73 13.89 -10.72
N ASP A 36 -10.03 14.10 -9.61
CA ASP A 36 -8.56 14.13 -9.60
C ASP A 36 -7.99 12.76 -10.02
N PRO A 37 -6.91 12.72 -10.82
CA PRO A 37 -6.42 11.46 -11.35
C PRO A 37 -5.81 10.60 -10.25
N LEU A 38 -5.99 9.28 -10.35
CA LEU A 38 -5.41 8.31 -9.43
C LEU A 38 -4.19 7.67 -10.09
N LEU A 39 -3.02 8.22 -9.80
CA LEU A 39 -1.76 7.93 -10.49
C LEU A 39 -0.82 7.03 -9.69
N PHE A 40 -1.07 6.87 -8.39
CA PHE A 40 -0.25 6.07 -7.50
C PHE A 40 -1.12 5.06 -6.75
N GLU A 41 -0.52 3.96 -6.34
CA GLU A 41 -1.16 3.03 -5.42
C GLU A 41 -0.19 2.47 -4.39
N THR A 42 -0.71 2.21 -3.20
CA THR A 42 -0.09 1.40 -2.15
C THR A 42 -0.90 0.12 -2.01
N MET A 43 -0.24 -1.02 -2.14
CA MET A 43 -0.84 -2.35 -1.96
C MET A 43 -0.16 -3.12 -0.84
N VAL A 44 -0.95 -3.83 -0.04
CA VAL A 44 -0.47 -4.78 0.96
C VAL A 44 -0.63 -6.20 0.45
N PHE A 45 0.45 -6.98 0.55
CA PHE A 45 0.49 -8.40 0.26
C PHE A 45 0.87 -9.18 1.52
N VAL A 46 0.23 -10.31 1.78
CA VAL A 46 0.59 -11.24 2.87
C VAL A 46 0.82 -12.61 2.27
N ASP A 47 2.00 -13.18 2.47
CA ASP A 47 2.41 -14.45 1.83
C ASP A 47 2.22 -14.44 0.29
N GLY A 48 2.32 -13.27 -0.33
CA GLY A 48 2.12 -13.06 -1.77
C GLY A 48 0.66 -12.85 -2.20
N GLU A 49 -0.30 -13.05 -1.30
CA GLU A 49 -1.72 -12.79 -1.57
C GLU A 49 -2.04 -11.30 -1.44
N THR A 50 -2.94 -10.79 -2.29
CA THR A 50 -3.33 -9.36 -2.31
C THR A 50 -4.41 -9.06 -1.27
N HIS A 51 -4.25 -7.96 -0.51
CA HIS A 51 -5.24 -7.55 0.51
C HIS A 51 -5.85 -6.17 0.26
N GLU A 52 -5.20 -5.10 0.75
CA GLU A 52 -5.72 -3.73 0.72
C GLU A 52 -5.01 -2.92 -0.36
N MET A 53 -5.76 -2.04 -1.02
CA MET A 53 -5.26 -1.12 -2.02
C MET A 53 -5.78 0.27 -1.72
N ARG A 54 -4.86 1.24 -1.64
CA ARG A 54 -5.18 2.67 -1.59
C ARG A 54 -4.54 3.38 -2.78
N ARG A 55 -5.25 4.34 -3.36
CA ARG A 55 -4.77 5.12 -4.51
C ARG A 55 -4.68 6.59 -4.18
N TYR A 56 -3.73 7.27 -4.83
CA TYR A 56 -3.38 8.66 -4.54
C TYR A 56 -3.22 9.47 -5.81
N PHE A 57 -3.38 10.78 -5.70
CA PHE A 57 -3.23 11.69 -6.82
C PHE A 57 -1.78 12.13 -6.97
N ILE A 58 -1.16 12.57 -5.87
CA ILE A 58 0.20 13.12 -5.87
C ILE A 58 1.21 12.18 -5.19
N TRP A 59 2.49 12.38 -5.49
CA TRP A 59 3.58 11.54 -5.00
C TRP A 59 3.68 11.58 -3.48
N GLU A 60 3.56 12.77 -2.89
CA GLU A 60 3.66 12.99 -1.45
C GLU A 60 2.58 12.23 -0.68
N GLU A 61 1.35 12.16 -1.22
CA GLU A 61 0.27 11.36 -0.65
C GLU A 61 0.57 9.86 -0.70
N ALA A 62 1.20 9.40 -1.78
CA ALA A 62 1.58 8.01 -1.94
C ALA A 62 2.67 7.60 -0.94
N GLU A 63 3.67 8.45 -0.72
CA GLU A 63 4.71 8.25 0.31
C GLU A 63 4.11 8.27 1.72
N ALA A 64 3.26 9.26 2.02
CA ALA A 64 2.60 9.35 3.31
C ALA A 64 1.71 8.13 3.58
N GLY A 65 0.94 7.69 2.58
CA GLY A 65 0.09 6.50 2.68
C GLY A 65 0.89 5.20 2.84
N HIS A 66 2.07 5.10 2.22
CA HIS A 66 2.99 3.98 2.45
C HIS A 66 3.50 3.94 3.90
N ALA A 67 3.95 5.10 4.39
CA ALA A 67 4.45 5.24 5.76
C ALA A 67 3.35 4.94 6.78
N GLU A 68 2.13 5.48 6.60
CA GLU A 68 0.97 5.18 7.43
C GLU A 68 0.70 3.68 7.50
N MET A 69 0.67 2.99 6.35
CA MET A 69 0.40 1.54 6.30
C MET A 69 1.49 0.73 7.02
N THR A 70 2.74 1.11 6.83
CA THR A 70 3.90 0.49 7.49
C THR A 70 3.81 0.65 9.00
N GLU A 71 3.51 1.87 9.47
CA GLU A 71 3.40 2.16 10.90
C GLU A 71 2.20 1.49 11.55
N LEU A 72 1.04 1.40 10.87
CA LEU A 72 -0.12 0.65 11.37
C LEU A 72 0.24 -0.82 11.67
N ILE A 73 0.98 -1.47 10.76
CA ILE A 73 1.40 -2.86 10.95
C ILE A 73 2.41 -2.97 12.10
N ARG A 74 3.44 -2.10 12.14
CA ARG A 74 4.46 -2.11 13.20
C ARG A 74 3.86 -1.85 14.58
N ALA A 75 2.98 -0.85 14.69
CA ALA A 75 2.32 -0.50 15.94
C ALA A 75 1.43 -1.66 16.43
N GLU A 76 0.71 -2.34 15.54
CA GLU A 76 -0.10 -3.50 15.94
C GLU A 76 0.77 -4.69 16.35
N MET A 77 1.88 -4.96 15.64
CA MET A 77 2.84 -5.99 16.04
C MET A 77 3.36 -5.76 17.46
N GLU A 78 3.73 -4.52 17.77
CA GLU A 78 4.20 -4.13 19.10
C GLU A 78 3.08 -4.21 20.14
N ALA A 79 1.91 -3.63 19.86
CA ALA A 79 0.81 -3.57 20.82
C ALA A 79 0.25 -4.96 21.16
N ALA A 80 0.10 -5.84 20.16
CA ALA A 80 -0.46 -7.18 20.32
C ALA A 80 0.61 -8.27 20.54
N GLN A 81 1.90 -7.93 20.41
CA GLN A 81 3.03 -8.87 20.50
C GLN A 81 2.87 -10.06 19.52
N VAL A 82 2.51 -9.76 18.27
CA VAL A 82 2.29 -10.74 17.19
C VAL A 82 3.18 -10.47 15.97
N ARG A 83 3.32 -11.46 15.08
CA ARG A 83 4.04 -11.30 13.81
C ARG A 83 3.22 -10.53 12.76
N ALA A 84 3.89 -10.05 11.71
CA ALA A 84 3.32 -9.09 10.76
C ALA A 84 2.01 -9.56 10.12
N ALA A 85 1.91 -10.80 9.64
CA ALA A 85 0.66 -11.32 9.07
C ALA A 85 -0.53 -11.23 10.03
N LYS A 86 -0.33 -11.54 11.32
CA LYS A 86 -1.40 -11.48 12.33
C LYS A 86 -1.75 -10.04 12.72
N ALA A 87 -0.75 -9.17 12.82
CA ALA A 87 -0.94 -7.74 13.00
C ALA A 87 -1.74 -7.14 11.83
N TRP A 88 -1.39 -7.50 10.60
CA TRP A 88 -2.13 -7.07 9.42
C TRP A 88 -3.59 -7.54 9.43
N GLU A 89 -3.86 -8.80 9.80
CA GLU A 89 -5.24 -9.30 9.92
C GLU A 89 -6.09 -8.42 10.86
N GLN A 90 -5.52 -8.00 12.00
CA GLN A 90 -6.19 -7.15 12.99
C GLN A 90 -6.38 -5.71 12.48
N VAL A 91 -5.36 -5.12 11.85
CA VAL A 91 -5.45 -3.81 11.20
C VAL A 91 -6.51 -3.82 10.10
N TYR A 92 -6.45 -4.80 9.20
CA TYR A 92 -7.35 -4.95 8.07
C TYR A 92 -8.81 -5.12 8.51
N ALA A 93 -9.05 -5.88 9.58
CA ALA A 93 -10.37 -6.01 10.18
C ALA A 93 -10.93 -4.66 10.63
N ARG A 94 -10.11 -3.72 11.13
CA ARG A 94 -10.55 -2.38 11.53
C ARG A 94 -10.76 -1.43 10.36
N LEU A 95 -10.01 -1.58 9.27
CA LEU A 95 -10.14 -0.74 8.07
C LEU A 95 -11.43 -1.03 7.28
N LYS A 96 -12.00 -2.23 7.42
CA LYS A 96 -13.21 -2.65 6.72
C LYS A 96 -14.52 -2.29 7.43
N VAL A 97 -14.47 -1.68 8.61
CA VAL A 97 -15.64 -1.30 9.42
C VAL A 97 -16.18 0.06 9.01
#